data_AF-A0A016U916-F1
#
_entry.id   AF-A0A016U916-F1
#
_cell.length_a   1.000
_cell.length_b   1.000
_cell.length_c   1.000
_cell.angle_alpha   90.00
_cell.angle_beta   90.00
_cell.angle_gamma   90.00
#
_symmetry.space_group_name_H-M   'P 1'
#
loop_
_entity.id
_entity.type
_entity.pdbx_description
1 polymer ?
#
loop_
_entity_poly.entity_id
_entity_poly.type
_entity_poly.pdbx_seq_one_letter_code
_entity_poly.pdbx_strand_id
1 'polypeptide(L)'
;MMWSHGVLILMMLVHADAKYQTQEAKLGERVTLQVERDVREWMRVKSDGKKEYVQFCEDTVGLGCNMFADERGRASCPSSSVTVFPNGTLTLHFMWEGDAFANYSASDATPGVSLRTVF
;
A
#
# COMPACT_ATOMS: atom_id res chain seq x y z
N MET A 1 -35.72 -23.90 35.60
CA MET A 1 -34.55 -24.60 35.01
C MET A 1 -34.18 -23.88 33.73
N MET A 2 -32.88 -23.68 33.53
CA MET A 2 -32.27 -22.71 32.61
C MET A 2 -32.73 -22.87 31.15
N TRP A 3 -33.22 -21.79 30.55
CA TRP A 3 -33.34 -21.65 29.10
C TRP A 3 -32.89 -20.25 28.67
N SER A 4 -31.71 -19.86 29.16
CA SER A 4 -31.11 -18.54 28.93
C SER A 4 -29.61 -18.64 28.66
N HIS A 5 -29.20 -19.67 27.92
CA HIS A 5 -27.79 -19.86 27.53
C HIS A 5 -27.55 -19.67 26.03
N GLY A 6 -28.60 -19.47 25.21
CA GLY A 6 -28.48 -19.36 23.75
C GLY A 6 -28.23 -17.96 23.19
N VAL A 7 -28.51 -16.90 23.95
CA VAL A 7 -28.55 -15.52 23.37
C VAL A 7 -27.19 -14.80 23.46
N LEU A 8 -26.23 -15.30 24.24
CA LEU A 8 -24.94 -14.64 24.45
C LEU A 8 -23.87 -14.98 23.40
N ILE A 9 -24.13 -15.87 22.45
CA ILE A 9 -23.13 -16.29 21.45
C ILE A 9 -23.15 -15.39 20.19
N LEU A 10 -24.14 -14.48 20.02
CA LEU A 10 -24.35 -13.74 18.78
C LEU A 10 -23.67 -12.34 18.69
N MET A 11 -22.78 -11.95 19.61
CA MET A 11 -22.18 -10.60 19.61
C MET A 11 -20.66 -10.54 19.52
N MET A 12 -20.02 -11.48 18.79
CA MET A 12 -18.63 -11.30 18.34
C MET A 12 -18.55 -11.20 16.82
N LEU A 13 -19.24 -10.20 16.25
CA LEU A 13 -18.82 -9.64 14.97
C LEU A 13 -17.64 -8.72 15.26
N VAL A 14 -16.42 -9.26 15.19
CA VAL A 14 -15.21 -8.43 15.18
C VAL A 14 -15.24 -7.66 13.87
N HIS A 15 -15.59 -6.38 13.94
CA HIS A 15 -15.51 -5.49 12.79
C HIS A 15 -14.03 -5.16 12.60
N ALA A 16 -13.39 -5.81 11.63
CA ALA A 16 -12.10 -5.37 11.14
C ALA A 16 -12.36 -4.15 10.24
N ASP A 17 -12.49 -2.97 10.84
CA ASP A 17 -12.56 -1.71 10.10
C ASP A 17 -11.18 -1.41 9.51
N ALA A 18 -10.96 -1.81 8.26
CA ALA A 18 -9.84 -1.34 7.47
C ALA A 18 -10.04 0.16 7.19
N LYS A 19 -9.16 1.02 7.71
CA LYS A 19 -9.22 2.46 7.41
C LYS A 19 -8.64 2.69 6.02
N TYR A 20 -9.46 3.10 5.07
CA TYR A 20 -8.98 3.56 3.76
C TYR A 20 -8.79 5.07 3.78
N GLN A 21 -7.66 5.54 3.28
CA GLN A 21 -7.43 6.96 2.99
C GLN A 21 -7.34 7.15 1.48
N THR A 22 -7.96 8.20 0.96
CA THR A 22 -7.85 8.55 -0.46
C THR A 22 -7.01 9.81 -0.58
N GLN A 23 -6.04 9.81 -1.49
CA GLN A 23 -5.24 10.99 -1.82
C GLN A 23 -5.44 11.32 -3.29
N GLU A 24 -5.95 12.51 -3.58
CA GLU A 24 -6.08 12.99 -4.95
C GLU A 24 -4.74 13.55 -5.44
N ALA A 25 -4.35 13.23 -6.67
CA ALA A 25 -3.13 13.74 -7.30
C ALA A 25 -3.29 13.80 -8.82
N LYS A 26 -2.71 14.81 -9.46
CA LYS A 26 -2.74 14.94 -10.92
C LYS A 26 -1.61 14.17 -11.60
N LEU A 27 -1.79 13.83 -12.87
CA LEU A 27 -0.74 13.22 -13.69
C LEU A 27 0.52 14.09 -13.66
N GLY A 28 1.67 13.45 -13.43
CA GLY A 28 2.98 14.10 -13.34
C GLY A 28 3.28 14.77 -11.99
N GLU A 29 2.33 14.85 -11.05
CA GLU A 29 2.63 15.38 -9.71
C GLU A 29 3.47 14.41 -8.89
N ARG A 30 4.24 14.96 -7.95
CA ARG A 30 4.93 14.16 -6.94
C ARG A 30 3.94 13.80 -5.84
N VAL A 31 3.85 12.51 -5.52
CA VAL A 31 2.95 12.00 -4.47
C VAL A 31 3.78 11.45 -3.33
N THR A 32 3.38 11.75 -2.10
CA THR A 32 4.06 11.26 -0.89
C THR A 32 3.04 10.56 0.00
N LEU A 33 3.33 9.31 0.33
CA LEU A 33 2.48 8.39 1.08
C LEU A 33 3.16 8.07 2.41
N GLN A 34 2.36 8.12 3.48
CA GLN A 34 2.78 7.68 4.81
C GLN A 34 1.58 7.04 5.49
N VAL A 35 1.66 5.74 5.78
CA VAL A 35 0.61 5.00 6.49
C VAL A 35 0.98 4.77 7.95
N GLU A 36 2.23 4.39 8.20
CA GLU A 36 2.80 4.10 9.52
C GLU A 36 4.26 4.52 9.53
N ARG A 37 4.88 4.63 10.71
CA ARG A 37 6.32 4.93 10.81
C ARG A 37 7.13 3.67 10.52
N ASP A 38 8.37 3.87 10.05
CA ASP A 38 9.37 2.81 9.92
C ASP A 38 9.00 1.66 8.95
N VAL A 39 8.05 1.90 8.03
CA VAL A 39 7.68 0.98 6.95
C VAL A 39 8.88 0.75 6.04
N ARG A 40 9.40 -0.48 6.00
CA ARG A 40 10.57 -0.80 5.18
C ARG A 40 10.19 -1.30 3.80
N GLU A 41 9.00 -1.86 3.66
CA GLU A 41 8.48 -2.34 2.39
C GLU A 41 7.04 -1.90 2.18
N TRP A 42 6.77 -1.42 0.97
CA TRP A 42 5.46 -1.03 0.49
C TRP A 42 4.97 -2.02 -0.56
N MET A 43 3.72 -2.44 -0.41
CA MET A 43 2.97 -3.16 -1.43
C MET A 43 2.06 -2.19 -2.17
N ARG A 44 1.91 -2.42 -3.47
CA ARG A 44 0.89 -1.79 -4.29
C ARG A 44 0.06 -2.84 -5.01
N VAL A 45 -1.25 -2.64 -5.02
CA VAL A 45 -2.18 -3.38 -5.87
C VAL A 45 -2.75 -2.42 -6.92
N LYS A 46 -2.44 -2.67 -8.19
CA LYS A 46 -2.96 -1.88 -9.32
C LYS A 46 -4.45 -2.16 -9.55
N SER A 47 -5.08 -1.33 -10.39
CA SER A 47 -6.48 -1.47 -10.78
C SER A 47 -6.81 -2.80 -11.48
N ASP A 48 -5.83 -3.41 -12.15
CA ASP A 48 -5.92 -4.74 -12.77
C ASP A 48 -5.70 -5.89 -11.77
N GLY A 49 -5.48 -5.58 -10.49
CA GLY A 49 -5.23 -6.55 -9.42
C GLY A 49 -3.77 -7.01 -9.31
N LYS A 50 -2.86 -6.52 -10.17
CA LYS A 50 -1.45 -6.88 -10.11
C LYS A 50 -0.81 -6.34 -8.83
N LYS A 51 -0.13 -7.24 -8.10
CA LYS A 51 0.64 -6.92 -6.90
C LYS A 51 2.09 -6.65 -7.24
N GLU A 52 2.62 -5.60 -6.63
CA GLU A 52 3.99 -5.15 -6.80
C GLU A 52 4.53 -4.63 -5.47
N TYR A 53 5.84 -4.62 -5.30
CA TYR A 53 6.49 -4.18 -4.07
C TYR A 53 7.67 -3.24 -4.35
N VAL A 54 7.99 -2.42 -3.35
CA VAL A 54 9.22 -1.63 -3.27
C VAL A 54 9.63 -1.51 -1.80
N GLN A 55 10.92 -1.52 -1.53
CA GLN A 55 11.50 -1.47 -0.18
C GLN A 55 12.60 -0.42 -0.09
N PHE A 56 12.89 -0.03 1.14
CA PHE A 56 14.04 0.79 1.47
C PHE A 56 15.34 0.02 1.23
N CYS A 57 16.21 0.54 0.36
CA CYS A 57 17.49 -0.09 0.01
C CYS A 57 18.72 0.80 0.24
N GLU A 58 18.63 1.79 1.14
CA GLU A 58 19.69 2.79 1.35
C GLU A 58 20.09 3.46 0.04
N ASP A 59 21.33 3.26 -0.44
CA ASP A 59 21.85 3.85 -1.68
C ASP A 59 21.73 2.90 -2.90
N THR A 60 21.15 1.71 -2.71
CA THR A 60 21.03 0.71 -3.79
C THR A 60 19.91 1.10 -4.76
N VAL A 61 20.21 1.01 -6.05
CA VAL A 61 19.24 1.24 -7.13
C VAL A 61 18.90 -0.07 -7.84
N GLY A 62 17.65 -0.23 -8.26
CA GLY A 62 17.18 -1.40 -8.96
C GLY A 62 15.74 -1.79 -8.65
N LEU A 63 15.36 -2.96 -9.18
CA LEU A 63 14.07 -3.59 -8.96
C LEU A 63 13.80 -3.76 -7.47
N GLY A 64 12.65 -3.27 -7.02
CA GLY A 64 12.26 -3.30 -5.62
C GLY A 64 12.91 -2.21 -4.76
N CYS A 65 13.76 -1.33 -5.30
CA CYS A 65 14.40 -0.27 -4.53
C CYS A 65 13.95 1.14 -4.98
N ASN A 66 14.16 1.47 -6.25
CA ASN A 66 13.74 2.76 -6.84
C ASN A 66 12.70 2.59 -7.96
N MET A 67 12.22 1.36 -8.14
CA MET A 67 11.13 1.01 -9.03
C MET A 67 10.40 -0.23 -8.49
N PHE A 68 9.11 -0.33 -8.76
CA PHE A 68 8.32 -1.48 -8.33
C PHE A 68 8.73 -2.77 -9.03
N ALA A 69 8.77 -3.86 -8.27
CA ALA A 69 8.97 -5.22 -8.76
C ALA A 69 7.70 -6.06 -8.54
N ASP A 70 7.42 -7.00 -9.45
CA ASP A 70 6.39 -8.02 -9.23
C ASP A 70 6.91 -9.20 -8.39
N GLU A 71 6.01 -10.08 -7.96
CA GLU A 71 6.35 -11.29 -7.17
C GLU A 71 7.35 -12.24 -7.89
N ARG A 72 7.56 -12.06 -9.20
CA ARG A 72 8.51 -12.84 -10.00
C ARG A 72 9.85 -12.10 -10.20
N GLY A 73 10.06 -10.97 -9.53
CA GLY A 73 11.27 -10.17 -9.64
C GLY A 73 11.40 -9.46 -10.99
N ARG A 74 10.28 -9.16 -11.66
CA ARG A 74 10.27 -8.41 -12.93
C ARG A 74 9.85 -6.97 -12.71
N ALA A 75 10.27 -6.09 -13.61
CA ALA A 75 9.87 -4.69 -13.60
C ALA A 75 8.35 -4.53 -13.66
N SER A 76 7.82 -3.58 -12.89
CA SER A 76 6.49 -3.02 -13.12
C SER A 76 6.42 -2.38 -14.51
N CYS A 77 5.30 -2.59 -15.20
CA CYS A 77 4.93 -1.86 -16.41
C CYS A 77 3.60 -1.13 -16.17
N PRO A 78 3.50 0.17 -16.49
CA PRO A 78 4.63 1.09 -16.69
C PRO A 78 5.53 1.14 -15.44
N SER A 79 6.81 1.48 -15.63
CA SER A 79 7.74 1.61 -14.51
C SER A 79 7.46 2.93 -13.79
N SER A 80 7.32 2.88 -12.47
CA SER A 80 7.16 4.06 -11.62
C SER A 80 8.49 4.33 -10.93
N SER A 81 8.97 5.56 -11.03
CA SER A 81 10.16 6.01 -10.30
C SER A 81 9.75 6.40 -8.89
N VAL A 82 10.34 5.74 -7.89
CA VAL A 82 9.94 5.89 -6.49
C VAL A 82 11.14 5.91 -5.55
N THR A 83 10.91 6.38 -4.32
CA THR A 83 11.86 6.27 -3.20
C THR A 83 11.09 5.87 -1.94
N VAL A 84 11.56 4.85 -1.23
CA VAL A 84 11.17 4.59 0.15
C VAL A 84 12.23 5.22 1.06
N PHE A 85 11.80 5.97 2.07
CA PHE A 85 12.70 6.64 3.01
C PHE A 85 12.81 5.86 4.33
N PRO A 86 13.89 6.07 5.12
CA PRO A 86 14.08 5.39 6.40
C PRO A 86 12.95 5.60 7.41
N ASN A 87 12.21 6.71 7.31
CA ASN A 87 11.07 7.03 8.17
C ASN A 87 9.76 6.34 7.73
N GLY A 88 9.81 5.49 6.69
CA GLY A 88 8.67 4.79 6.13
C GLY A 88 7.89 5.55 5.06
N THR A 89 8.31 6.77 4.69
CA THR A 89 7.66 7.51 3.61
C THR A 89 7.90 6.84 2.26
N LEU A 90 6.87 6.68 1.45
CA LEU A 90 6.98 6.35 0.02
C LEU A 90 6.71 7.60 -0.82
N THR A 91 7.65 7.98 -1.67
CA THR A 91 7.47 9.04 -2.66
C THR A 91 7.44 8.47 -4.05
N LEU A 92 6.37 8.78 -4.79
CA LEU A 92 6.32 8.65 -6.24
C LEU A 92 6.85 9.95 -6.84
N HIS A 93 7.91 9.87 -7.64
CA HIS A 93 8.52 11.06 -8.22
C HIS A 93 7.61 11.74 -9.24
N PHE A 94 6.81 10.93 -9.96
CA PHE A 94 5.80 11.36 -10.92
C PHE A 94 4.63 10.39 -10.86
N MET A 95 3.42 10.93 -10.76
CA MET A 95 2.19 10.17 -10.82
C MET A 95 1.87 9.75 -12.27
N TRP A 96 1.90 8.45 -12.55
CA TRP A 96 1.53 7.91 -13.86
C TRP A 96 0.13 7.28 -13.85
N GLU A 97 -0.44 7.03 -15.03
CA GLU A 97 -1.74 6.36 -15.17
C GLU A 97 -1.78 5.00 -14.47
N GLY A 98 -0.69 4.23 -14.54
CA GLY A 98 -0.57 2.93 -13.86
C GLY A 98 -0.45 3.00 -12.33
N ASP A 99 -0.20 4.20 -11.78
CA ASP A 99 -0.16 4.46 -10.34
C ASP A 99 -1.52 4.85 -9.80
N ALA A 100 -2.42 5.30 -10.68
CA ALA A 100 -3.75 5.76 -10.32
C ALA A 100 -4.68 4.60 -10.04
N PHE A 101 -5.61 4.87 -9.12
CA PHE A 101 -6.54 3.91 -8.54
C PHE A 101 -5.87 2.71 -7.85
N ALA A 102 -4.54 2.71 -7.75
CA ALA A 102 -3.81 1.68 -7.04
C ALA A 102 -3.94 1.87 -5.53
N ASN A 103 -3.95 0.74 -4.82
CA ASN A 103 -3.99 0.69 -3.37
C ASN A 103 -2.58 0.45 -2.84
N TYR A 104 -2.12 1.29 -1.93
CA TYR A 104 -0.81 1.21 -1.31
C TYR A 104 -0.94 0.84 0.16
N SER A 105 -0.16 -0.13 0.61
CA SER A 105 -0.10 -0.56 2.00
C SER A 105 1.33 -0.86 2.42
N ALA A 106 1.63 -0.75 3.70
CA ALA A 106 2.84 -1.32 4.25
C ALA A 106 2.76 -2.85 4.16
N SER A 107 3.79 -3.49 3.58
CA SER A 107 3.87 -4.95 3.48
C SER A 107 4.18 -5.61 4.83
N ASP A 108 4.91 -4.89 5.68
CA ASP A 108 5.39 -5.31 7.00
C ASP A 108 4.43 -4.95 8.15
N ALA A 109 3.38 -4.17 7.87
CA ALA A 109 2.41 -3.73 8.88
C ALA A 109 1.16 -4.61 8.95
N THR A 110 0.58 -4.67 10.15
CA THR A 110 -0.82 -5.06 10.37
C THR A 110 -1.74 -4.23 9.45
N PRO A 111 -2.64 -4.85 8.68
CA PRO A 111 -3.43 -4.15 7.66
C PRO A 111 -4.35 -3.13 8.32
N GLY A 112 -3.96 -1.85 8.28
CA GLY A 112 -4.70 -0.77 8.92
C GLY A 112 -5.00 0.41 8.00
N VAL A 113 -4.13 0.71 7.04
CA VAL A 113 -4.28 1.86 6.16
C VAL A 113 -3.90 1.52 4.72
N SER A 114 -4.86 1.69 3.80
CA SER A 114 -4.62 1.63 2.37
C SER A 114 -4.85 3.00 1.76
N LEU A 115 -3.86 3.51 1.02
CA LEU A 115 -3.97 4.76 0.28
C LEU A 115 -4.42 4.47 -1.14
N ARG A 116 -5.49 5.13 -1.60
CA ARG A 116 -5.90 5.10 -3.00
C ARG A 116 -5.56 6.43 -3.66
N THR A 117 -4.82 6.38 -4.76
CA THR A 117 -4.60 7.59 -5.57
C THR A 117 -5.71 7.72 -6.61
N VAL A 118 -6.24 8.93 -6.83
CA VAL A 118 -7.29 9.20 -7.83
C VAL A 118 -6.96 10.47 -8.63
N PHE A 119 -7.41 10.51 -9.89
CA PHE A 119 -7.36 11.69 -10.77
C PHE A 119 -8.67 12.49 -10.69
#